data_AF-W2WEU9-F1
#
_entry.id   AF-W2WEU9-F1
#
_cell.length_a   1.000
_cell.length_b   1.000
_cell.length_c   1.000
_cell.angle_alpha   90.00
_cell.angle_beta   90.00
_cell.angle_gamma   90.00
#
_symmetry.space_group_name_H-M   'P 1'
#
loop_
_entity.id
_entity.type
_entity.pdbx_description
1 polymer ?
#
loop_
_entity_poly.entity_id
_entity_poly.type
_entity_poly.pdbx_seq_one_letter_code
_entity_poly.pdbx_strand_id
1 'polypeptide(L)'
;MGSKPETSAEAPAPRAFPFFSVLAVGLVAVVAAAVAVVDPSELRQLVSTYTGVSFSNTTVDGVDCTVAEQYLTDVLPVKGFHVLCIQKRPEGDLSITAFKHGNAPSMRIQSKTEFTDLKTQLEKTLEIQGPKDEVARQYKQPYAFFTPEGTKLERLDEMVNQIVFLFEGGQFVWPGIRIGHKTLVKDVAGKGDVVLETLSMIPLVFSVEEFLKDDEIDIIMDLSLEHLKPSTVTLMDGHENRAATDWRTSTTYFLSSSKHPKLGEIDQRVADLTKVAIDHQEDVQVLRYEETQKYDHHTDYFPVEHHKNSPHVLESIDYGYKNRMITVFWYMSDVAKGGHTIFPRAGGTPRPQSMKDCSKGLKVPPKKRKVIVFYSMLPNGEGDPMSLHGGCPVEDGIKYSGNKWVWNKARN
;
A
#
# COMPACT_ATOMS: atom_id res chain seq x y z
N MET A 1 44.64 -17.18 75.79
CA MET A 1 44.60 -18.15 74.68
C MET A 1 44.80 -17.41 73.37
N GLY A 2 45.87 -17.73 72.64
CA GLY A 2 46.00 -17.50 71.19
C GLY A 2 46.30 -16.08 70.71
N SER A 3 47.58 -15.71 70.70
CA SER A 3 48.15 -14.47 70.17
C SER A 3 48.86 -14.67 68.81
N LYS A 4 48.55 -13.82 67.80
CA LYS A 4 49.34 -13.38 66.62
C LYS A 4 49.96 -14.46 65.67
N PRO A 5 50.37 -14.15 64.40
CA PRO A 5 50.84 -12.84 63.93
C PRO A 5 50.38 -12.34 62.54
N GLU A 6 50.54 -11.03 62.38
CA GLU A 6 50.69 -10.30 61.11
C GLU A 6 51.86 -10.86 60.30
N THR A 7 51.70 -10.93 58.97
CA THR A 7 52.82 -10.91 58.03
C THR A 7 52.53 -9.91 56.92
N SER A 8 53.41 -8.93 56.81
CA SER A 8 53.58 -8.00 55.71
C SER A 8 54.24 -8.70 54.52
N ALA A 9 53.71 -8.53 53.31
CA ALA A 9 54.47 -8.78 52.08
C ALA A 9 53.97 -7.86 50.95
N GLU A 10 54.75 -6.79 50.75
CA GLU A 10 55.23 -6.28 49.47
C GLU A 10 54.25 -6.03 48.30
N ALA A 11 54.14 -4.75 47.93
CA ALA A 11 53.48 -4.29 46.72
C ALA A 11 54.26 -4.74 45.46
N PRO A 12 53.60 -5.32 44.44
CA PRO A 12 54.22 -5.50 43.15
C PRO A 12 54.21 -4.17 42.38
N ALA A 13 55.39 -3.79 41.89
CA ALA A 13 55.65 -2.64 41.03
C ALA A 13 54.72 -2.59 39.79
N PRO A 14 54.39 -1.39 39.28
CA PRO A 14 53.57 -1.26 38.08
C PRO A 14 54.33 -1.81 36.87
N ARG A 15 53.82 -2.90 36.28
CA ARG A 15 54.26 -3.35 34.96
C ARG A 15 53.72 -2.37 33.92
N ALA A 16 54.63 -1.63 33.30
CA ALA A 16 54.40 -0.87 32.10
C ALA A 16 53.99 -1.81 30.95
N PHE A 17 52.87 -1.50 30.30
CA PHE A 17 52.50 -1.92 28.95
C PHE A 17 51.77 -0.74 28.26
N PRO A 18 51.83 -0.66 26.93
CA PRO A 18 52.34 0.50 26.24
C PRO A 18 51.27 1.52 25.87
N PHE A 19 51.71 2.77 25.72
CA PHE A 19 50.99 3.91 25.15
C PHE A 19 50.55 3.64 23.70
N PHE A 20 49.53 2.83 23.46
CA PHE A 20 48.82 2.78 22.17
C PHE A 20 47.39 2.25 22.36
N SER A 21 46.50 3.06 22.93
CA SER A 21 45.06 2.74 22.89
C SER A 21 44.09 3.93 23.01
N VAL A 22 44.57 5.18 22.96
CA VAL A 22 43.67 6.36 23.02
C VAL A 22 43.43 7.03 21.65
N LEU A 23 44.13 6.62 20.58
CA LEU A 23 43.91 7.17 19.22
C LEU A 23 42.91 6.38 18.34
N ALA A 24 42.47 5.19 18.76
CA ALA A 24 41.58 4.34 17.96
C ALA A 24 40.08 4.67 18.14
N VAL A 25 39.70 5.40 19.19
CA VAL A 25 38.28 5.72 19.47
C VAL A 25 37.89 7.11 18.90
N GLY A 26 38.86 7.96 18.56
CA GLY A 26 38.61 9.28 17.98
C GLY A 26 38.46 9.34 16.45
N LEU A 27 38.94 8.33 15.71
CA LEU A 27 38.90 8.36 14.24
C LEU A 27 37.63 7.74 13.64
N VAL A 28 36.97 6.82 14.36
CA VAL A 28 35.75 6.15 13.89
C VAL A 28 34.54 7.09 13.91
N ALA A 29 34.52 8.08 14.81
CA ALA A 29 33.44 9.05 14.91
C ALA A 29 33.48 10.16 13.84
N VAL A 30 34.64 10.43 13.22
CA VAL A 30 34.76 11.47 12.18
C VAL A 30 34.50 10.91 10.77
N VAL A 31 34.75 9.62 10.53
CA VAL A 31 34.44 8.99 9.24
C VAL A 31 32.94 8.71 9.09
N ALA A 32 32.22 8.39 10.16
CA ALA A 32 30.78 8.13 10.11
C ALA A 32 29.93 9.37 9.75
N ALA A 33 30.45 10.59 9.98
CA ALA A 33 29.75 11.83 9.65
C ALA A 33 30.02 12.35 8.23
N ALA A 34 31.06 11.86 7.55
CA ALA A 34 31.42 12.31 6.20
C ALA A 34 30.82 11.44 5.07
N VAL A 35 30.33 10.24 5.37
CA VAL A 35 29.73 9.35 4.35
C VAL A 35 28.31 9.77 3.93
N ALA A 36 27.70 10.73 4.64
CA ALA A 36 26.35 11.22 4.32
C ALA A 36 26.31 12.35 3.28
N VAL A 37 27.46 12.83 2.76
CA VAL A 37 27.51 14.00 1.85
C VAL A 37 28.41 13.77 0.62
N VAL A 38 29.05 12.61 0.48
CA VAL A 38 29.97 12.37 -0.65
C VAL A 38 29.24 11.68 -1.80
N ASP A 39 29.33 12.29 -2.98
CA ASP A 39 28.82 11.74 -4.23
C ASP A 39 29.44 10.33 -4.46
N PRO A 40 28.63 9.30 -4.77
CA PRO A 40 29.11 7.95 -5.04
C PRO A 40 30.23 7.85 -6.09
N SER A 41 30.32 8.83 -7.00
CA SER A 41 31.38 8.92 -8.01
C SER A 41 32.75 9.34 -7.43
N GLU A 42 32.78 10.25 -6.46
CA GLU A 42 34.01 10.69 -5.79
C GLU A 42 34.60 9.58 -4.90
N LEU A 43 33.72 8.81 -4.25
CA LEU A 43 34.11 7.68 -3.41
C LEU A 43 34.75 6.54 -4.25
N ARG A 44 34.23 6.30 -5.46
CA ARG A 44 34.81 5.34 -6.43
C ARG A 44 36.18 5.79 -6.92
N GLN A 45 36.37 7.08 -7.14
CA GLN A 45 37.64 7.64 -7.60
C GLN A 45 38.74 7.55 -6.53
N LEU A 46 38.37 7.76 -5.27
CA LEU A 46 39.25 7.58 -4.11
C LEU A 46 39.68 6.11 -3.94
N VAL A 47 38.74 5.17 -4.05
CA VAL A 47 39.05 3.73 -3.94
C VAL A 47 39.96 3.27 -5.10
N SER A 48 39.68 3.71 -6.33
CA SER A 48 40.51 3.40 -7.51
C SER A 48 41.96 3.90 -7.34
N THR A 49 42.13 5.10 -6.80
CA THR A 49 43.45 5.74 -6.61
C THR A 49 44.29 5.03 -5.54
N TYR A 50 43.68 4.50 -4.47
CA TYR A 50 44.40 3.85 -3.37
C TYR A 50 44.60 2.34 -3.54
N THR A 51 43.73 1.67 -4.30
CA THR A 51 43.76 0.21 -4.44
C THR A 51 44.23 -0.27 -5.80
N GLY A 52 44.35 0.62 -6.80
CA GLY A 52 44.67 0.25 -8.18
C GLY A 52 43.58 -0.55 -8.88
N VAL A 53 42.42 -0.73 -8.24
CA VAL A 53 41.26 -1.41 -8.81
C VAL A 53 40.52 -0.43 -9.72
N SER A 54 40.72 -0.61 -11.03
CA SER A 54 39.93 0.08 -12.04
C SER A 54 38.49 -0.43 -12.01
N PHE A 55 37.56 0.39 -11.52
CA PHE A 55 36.15 0.17 -11.76
C PHE A 55 35.88 0.41 -13.25
N SER A 56 35.83 -0.69 -14.01
CA SER A 56 35.26 -0.67 -15.33
C SER A 56 33.81 -0.19 -15.20
N ASN A 57 33.55 1.05 -15.58
CA ASN A 57 32.20 1.46 -15.98
C ASN A 57 31.90 0.75 -17.32
N THR A 58 31.69 -0.56 -17.25
CA THR A 58 30.81 -1.22 -18.20
C THR A 58 29.44 -0.66 -17.89
N THR A 59 29.00 0.32 -18.69
CA THR A 59 27.59 0.58 -18.89
C THR A 59 26.98 -0.75 -19.33
N VAL A 60 26.41 -1.49 -18.38
CA VAL A 60 25.58 -2.64 -18.71
C VAL A 60 24.37 -2.02 -19.39
N ASP A 61 24.27 -2.15 -20.71
CA ASP A 61 23.05 -1.89 -21.46
C ASP A 61 22.01 -2.93 -21.01
N GLY A 62 21.43 -2.73 -19.82
CA GLY A 62 20.53 -3.70 -19.19
C GLY A 62 20.24 -3.37 -17.73
N VAL A 63 19.03 -3.69 -17.29
CA VAL A 63 18.60 -3.60 -15.89
C VAL A 63 19.35 -4.62 -15.03
N ASP A 64 19.72 -4.23 -13.82
CA ASP A 64 20.19 -5.15 -12.79
C ASP A 64 18.99 -5.87 -12.15
N CYS A 65 18.79 -7.16 -12.46
CA CYS A 65 17.66 -7.91 -11.92
C CYS A 65 17.76 -8.20 -10.42
N THR A 66 18.91 -8.01 -9.78
CA THR A 66 19.02 -8.20 -8.32
C THR A 66 18.19 -7.16 -7.57
N VAL A 67 17.96 -5.98 -8.17
CA VAL A 67 17.14 -4.92 -7.56
C VAL A 67 15.66 -5.28 -7.52
N ALA A 68 15.21 -6.36 -8.18
CA ALA A 68 13.83 -6.83 -8.11
C ALA A 68 13.45 -7.26 -6.68
N GLU A 69 14.43 -7.74 -5.90
CA GLU A 69 14.22 -8.23 -4.53
C GLU A 69 13.65 -7.15 -3.59
N GLN A 70 13.94 -5.87 -3.84
CA GLN A 70 13.43 -4.76 -3.02
C GLN A 70 11.91 -4.58 -3.12
N TYR A 71 11.28 -5.12 -4.17
CA TYR A 71 9.85 -5.02 -4.43
C TYR A 71 9.06 -6.25 -4.00
N LEU A 72 9.76 -7.26 -3.46
CA LEU A 72 9.12 -8.48 -2.97
C LEU A 72 8.48 -8.25 -1.60
N THR A 73 7.42 -9.00 -1.32
CA THR A 73 6.72 -8.99 -0.02
C THR A 73 7.40 -9.96 0.95
N ASP A 74 7.66 -9.49 2.17
CA ASP A 74 8.25 -10.29 3.26
C ASP A 74 7.24 -11.28 3.89
N VAL A 75 5.94 -11.11 3.62
CA VAL A 75 4.88 -12.03 4.08
C VAL A 75 4.32 -12.89 2.95
N LEU A 76 3.37 -13.76 3.30
CA LEU A 76 2.69 -14.73 2.43
C LEU A 76 2.42 -14.25 0.99
N PRO A 77 2.41 -15.19 0.01
CA PRO A 77 2.17 -14.87 -1.40
C PRO A 77 0.98 -13.95 -1.63
N VAL A 78 1.19 -12.85 -2.37
CA VAL A 78 0.13 -11.91 -2.75
C VAL A 78 -0.47 -12.36 -4.09
N LYS A 79 -1.65 -12.98 -4.02
CA LYS A 79 -2.32 -13.57 -5.18
C LYS A 79 -2.52 -12.53 -6.29
N GLY A 80 -2.04 -12.86 -7.49
CA GLY A 80 -2.17 -12.01 -8.68
C GLY A 80 -1.15 -10.88 -8.83
N PHE A 81 -0.19 -10.71 -7.92
CA PHE A 81 0.92 -9.77 -8.09
C PHE A 81 2.19 -10.51 -8.47
N HIS A 82 2.84 -10.15 -9.57
CA HIS A 82 4.11 -10.74 -9.98
C HIS A 82 5.14 -9.66 -10.29
N VAL A 83 6.40 -9.92 -9.94
CA VAL A 83 7.53 -9.02 -10.25
C VAL A 83 8.36 -9.66 -11.34
N LEU A 84 8.61 -8.92 -12.41
CA LEU A 84 9.38 -9.34 -13.56
C LEU A 84 10.60 -8.44 -13.70
N CYS A 85 11.73 -9.01 -14.07
CA CYS A 85 12.87 -8.28 -14.60
C CYS A 85 13.10 -8.77 -16.03
N ILE A 86 12.90 -7.89 -17.01
CA ILE A 86 12.95 -8.24 -18.43
C ILE A 86 14.23 -7.65 -19.02
N GLN A 87 15.08 -8.50 -19.58
CA GLN A 87 16.34 -8.12 -20.20
C GLN A 87 16.36 -8.57 -21.66
N LYS A 88 16.85 -7.70 -22.54
CA LYS A 88 17.14 -8.09 -23.93
C LYS A 88 18.53 -8.71 -24.01
N ARG A 89 18.62 -9.93 -24.55
CA ARG A 89 19.89 -10.62 -24.76
C ARG A 89 20.57 -10.11 -26.04
N PRO A 90 21.91 -10.25 -26.15
CA PRO A 90 22.64 -9.90 -27.37
C PRO A 90 22.14 -10.63 -28.62
N GLU A 91 21.62 -11.84 -28.45
CA GLU A 91 21.10 -12.69 -29.53
C GLU A 91 19.70 -12.25 -30.03
N GLY A 92 19.11 -11.21 -29.43
CA GLY A 92 17.84 -10.63 -29.83
C GLY A 92 16.69 -10.98 -28.89
N ASP A 93 16.66 -12.20 -28.36
CA ASP A 93 15.61 -12.70 -27.47
C ASP A 93 15.54 -11.99 -26.10
N LEU A 94 14.42 -12.19 -25.39
CA LEU A 94 14.19 -11.71 -24.03
C LEU A 94 14.49 -12.80 -22.99
N SER A 95 15.23 -12.41 -21.95
CA SER A 95 15.37 -13.20 -20.73
C SER A 95 14.61 -12.51 -19.60
N ILE A 96 13.73 -13.24 -18.94
CA ILE A 96 12.89 -12.72 -17.87
C ILE A 96 13.21 -13.48 -16.58
N THR A 97 13.47 -12.74 -15.51
CA THR A 97 13.45 -13.24 -14.13
C THR A 97 12.10 -12.92 -13.54
N ALA A 98 11.33 -13.92 -13.13
CA ALA A 98 9.97 -13.73 -12.66
C ALA A 98 9.80 -14.24 -11.22
N PHE A 99 9.14 -13.44 -10.38
CA PHE A 99 8.79 -13.76 -9.01
C PHE A 99 7.27 -13.84 -8.91
N LYS A 100 6.75 -15.06 -8.77
CA LYS A 100 5.32 -15.31 -8.67
C LYS A 100 4.80 -14.84 -7.32
N HIS A 101 3.64 -14.19 -7.30
CA HIS A 101 2.97 -13.73 -6.07
C HIS A 101 3.82 -12.83 -5.17
N GLY A 102 4.80 -12.13 -5.77
CA GLY A 102 5.66 -11.17 -5.08
C GLY A 102 6.63 -11.77 -4.05
N ASN A 103 6.74 -13.09 -3.90
CA ASN A 103 7.69 -13.72 -2.96
C ASN A 103 8.12 -15.15 -3.30
N ALA A 104 7.60 -15.76 -4.38
CA ALA A 104 8.04 -17.09 -4.77
C ALA A 104 9.49 -17.07 -5.27
N PRO A 105 10.21 -18.22 -5.20
CA PRO A 105 11.53 -18.34 -5.80
C PRO A 105 11.54 -17.89 -7.26
N SER A 106 12.62 -17.20 -7.66
CA SER A 106 12.74 -16.67 -9.01
C SER A 106 12.70 -17.78 -10.05
N MET A 107 11.94 -17.58 -11.11
CA MET A 107 11.88 -18.43 -12.28
C MET A 107 12.53 -17.74 -13.48
N ARG A 108 13.12 -18.52 -14.39
CA ARG A 108 13.68 -18.00 -15.64
C ARG A 108 12.76 -18.33 -16.80
N ILE A 109 12.39 -17.31 -17.56
CA ILE A 109 11.56 -17.41 -18.75
C ILE A 109 12.38 -16.88 -19.92
N GLN A 110 12.28 -17.57 -21.06
CA GLN A 110 12.85 -17.13 -22.33
C GLN A 110 11.70 -16.84 -23.28
N SER A 111 11.78 -15.74 -24.01
CA SER A 111 10.76 -15.35 -24.97
C SER A 111 11.39 -14.63 -26.16
N LYS A 112 10.74 -14.73 -27.32
CA LYS A 112 11.07 -13.93 -28.50
C LYS A 112 10.72 -12.46 -28.29
N THR A 113 11.17 -11.59 -29.19
CA THR A 113 10.77 -10.16 -29.20
C THR A 113 9.38 -9.93 -29.79
N GLU A 114 8.43 -10.80 -29.48
CA GLU A 114 7.03 -10.69 -29.88
C GLU A 114 6.18 -10.66 -28.62
N PHE A 115 5.30 -9.66 -28.50
CA PHE A 115 4.55 -9.47 -27.26
C PHE A 115 3.59 -10.65 -26.98
N THR A 116 3.05 -11.26 -28.04
CA THR A 116 2.22 -12.47 -27.96
C THR A 116 2.99 -13.67 -27.41
N ASP A 117 4.25 -13.85 -27.79
CA ASP A 117 5.09 -14.90 -27.25
C ASP A 117 5.37 -14.64 -25.76
N LEU A 118 5.74 -13.41 -25.39
CA LEU A 118 5.97 -13.04 -23.99
C LEU A 118 4.76 -13.35 -23.12
N LYS A 119 3.57 -12.91 -23.54
CA LYS A 119 2.31 -13.19 -22.83
C LYS A 119 2.07 -14.69 -22.67
N THR A 120 2.26 -15.47 -23.72
CA THR A 120 2.09 -16.92 -23.71
C THR A 120 3.04 -17.59 -22.71
N GLN A 121 4.31 -17.19 -22.68
CA GLN A 121 5.29 -17.75 -21.74
C GLN A 121 4.98 -17.34 -20.29
N LEU A 122 4.59 -16.08 -20.06
CA LEU A 122 4.20 -15.61 -18.74
C LEU A 122 2.97 -16.34 -18.21
N GLU A 123 1.91 -16.47 -19.02
CA GLU A 123 0.69 -17.19 -18.63
C GLU A 123 0.99 -18.65 -18.24
N LYS A 124 1.84 -19.32 -19.03
CA LYS A 124 2.26 -20.69 -18.76
C LYS A 124 3.09 -20.81 -17.48
N THR A 125 4.12 -19.98 -17.30
CA THR A 125 5.06 -20.12 -16.17
C THR A 125 4.51 -19.58 -14.87
N LEU A 126 3.73 -18.48 -14.91
CA LEU A 126 3.09 -17.90 -13.73
C LEU A 126 1.76 -18.57 -13.39
N GLU A 127 1.28 -19.48 -14.26
CA GLU A 127 0.00 -20.19 -14.14
C GLU A 127 -1.19 -19.22 -14.10
N ILE A 128 -1.12 -18.13 -14.87
CA ILE A 128 -2.19 -17.13 -14.95
C ILE A 128 -3.41 -17.79 -15.59
N GLN A 129 -4.51 -17.82 -14.85
CA GLN A 129 -5.72 -18.49 -15.27
C GLN A 129 -6.55 -17.60 -16.19
N GLY A 130 -6.87 -18.13 -17.37
CA GLY A 130 -7.87 -17.55 -18.26
C GLY A 130 -9.28 -17.52 -17.64
N PRO A 131 -10.24 -16.85 -18.28
CA PRO A 131 -11.63 -16.81 -17.81
C PRO A 131 -12.27 -18.21 -17.83
N LYS A 132 -12.91 -18.58 -16.71
CA LYS A 132 -13.44 -19.94 -16.47
C LYS A 132 -14.85 -20.17 -17.02
N ASP A 133 -15.64 -19.12 -17.15
CA ASP A 133 -17.04 -19.15 -17.60
C ASP A 133 -17.36 -17.94 -18.50
N GLU A 134 -18.60 -17.86 -19.00
CA GLU A 134 -19.04 -16.80 -19.91
C GLU A 134 -19.04 -15.42 -19.26
N VAL A 135 -19.45 -15.34 -17.98
CA VAL A 135 -19.42 -14.10 -17.20
C VAL A 135 -17.99 -13.58 -17.06
N ALA A 136 -17.04 -14.47 -16.74
CA ALA A 136 -15.62 -14.16 -16.69
C ALA A 136 -15.08 -13.72 -18.06
N ARG A 137 -15.48 -14.37 -19.16
CA ARG A 137 -15.05 -13.98 -20.50
C ARG A 137 -15.55 -12.59 -20.88
N GLN A 138 -16.75 -12.23 -20.43
CA GLN A 138 -17.35 -10.94 -20.73
C GLN A 138 -16.79 -9.82 -19.85
N TYR A 139 -16.58 -10.07 -18.56
CA TYR A 139 -16.36 -9.00 -17.59
C TYR A 139 -14.98 -9.02 -16.91
N LYS A 140 -14.24 -10.13 -16.90
CA LYS A 140 -12.92 -10.16 -16.24
C LYS A 140 -11.96 -9.23 -16.96
N GLN A 141 -11.31 -8.35 -16.20
CA GLN A 141 -10.25 -7.51 -16.74
C GLN A 141 -9.05 -8.36 -17.14
N PRO A 142 -8.41 -8.09 -18.29
CA PRO A 142 -7.13 -8.72 -18.60
C PRO A 142 -6.07 -8.25 -17.61
N TYR A 143 -5.04 -9.07 -17.40
CA TYR A 143 -3.89 -8.63 -16.63
C TYR A 143 -3.18 -7.46 -17.33
N ALA A 144 -2.48 -6.65 -16.55
CA ALA A 144 -1.76 -5.49 -17.06
C ALA A 144 -0.37 -5.38 -16.45
N PHE A 145 0.49 -4.64 -17.14
CA PHE A 145 1.88 -4.43 -16.78
C PHE A 145 2.09 -2.98 -16.35
N PHE A 146 2.95 -2.77 -15.36
CA PHE A 146 3.25 -1.45 -14.80
C PHE A 146 4.72 -1.32 -14.44
N THR A 147 5.24 -0.10 -14.43
CA THR A 147 6.50 0.21 -13.75
C THR A 147 6.32 0.15 -12.23
N PRO A 148 7.41 0.09 -11.45
CA PRO A 148 7.34 0.20 -9.99
C PRO A 148 6.67 1.49 -9.48
N GLU A 149 6.71 2.56 -10.26
CA GLU A 149 6.08 3.85 -9.96
C GLU A 149 4.59 3.90 -10.34
N GLY A 150 4.07 2.85 -10.96
CA GLY A 150 2.67 2.69 -11.33
C GLY A 150 2.27 3.25 -12.69
N THR A 151 3.23 3.49 -13.59
CA THR A 151 2.94 3.81 -14.99
C THR A 151 2.55 2.53 -15.74
N LYS A 152 1.37 2.52 -16.38
CA LYS A 152 0.91 1.37 -17.18
C LYS A 152 1.77 1.22 -18.44
N LEU A 153 2.16 -0.01 -18.74
CA LEU A 153 3.00 -0.39 -19.89
C LEU A 153 2.13 -1.19 -20.88
N GLU A 154 2.07 -0.73 -22.13
CA GLU A 154 1.20 -1.33 -23.15
C GLU A 154 1.97 -1.96 -24.30
N ARG A 155 3.22 -1.56 -24.51
CA ARG A 155 4.08 -2.10 -25.56
C ARG A 155 5.31 -2.79 -25.00
N LEU A 156 5.83 -3.75 -25.76
CA LEU A 156 6.97 -4.55 -25.35
C LEU A 156 8.25 -3.71 -25.21
N ASP A 157 8.47 -2.71 -26.07
CA ASP A 157 9.62 -1.79 -25.98
C ASP A 157 9.66 -1.03 -24.66
N GLU A 158 8.49 -0.75 -24.08
CA GLU A 158 8.36 -0.07 -22.78
C GLU A 158 8.61 -0.99 -21.59
N MET A 159 8.76 -2.30 -21.80
CA MET A 159 8.95 -3.31 -20.74
C MET A 159 10.38 -3.86 -20.74
N VAL A 160 11.13 -3.67 -21.81
CA VAL A 160 12.48 -4.21 -21.97
C VAL A 160 13.47 -3.43 -21.11
N ASN A 161 14.45 -4.15 -20.57
CA ASN A 161 15.54 -3.63 -19.76
C ASN A 161 15.07 -2.85 -18.52
N GLN A 162 14.04 -3.34 -17.84
CA GLN A 162 13.56 -2.77 -16.58
C GLN A 162 12.83 -3.78 -15.69
N ILE A 163 12.48 -3.35 -14.48
CA ILE A 163 11.56 -4.06 -13.59
C ILE A 163 10.12 -3.74 -14.00
N VAL A 164 9.29 -4.77 -14.08
CA VAL A 164 7.89 -4.69 -14.48
C VAL A 164 7.04 -5.43 -13.46
N PHE A 165 5.97 -4.79 -13.00
CA PHE A 165 4.92 -5.44 -12.21
C PHE A 165 3.83 -5.96 -13.14
N LEU A 166 3.35 -7.17 -12.88
CA LEU A 166 2.20 -7.75 -13.55
C LEU A 166 1.10 -7.97 -12.51
N PHE A 167 -0.07 -7.36 -12.75
CA PHE A 167 -1.27 -7.55 -11.93
C PHE A 167 -2.34 -8.30 -12.70
N GLU A 168 -2.75 -9.46 -12.19
CA GLU A 168 -3.73 -10.34 -12.86
C GLU A 168 -5.12 -9.70 -12.97
N GLY A 169 -5.48 -8.78 -12.06
CA GLY A 169 -6.73 -8.02 -12.06
C GLY A 169 -6.70 -6.76 -12.93
N GLY A 170 -5.58 -6.49 -13.61
CA GLY A 170 -5.49 -5.40 -14.60
C GLY A 170 -5.33 -4.00 -14.03
N GLN A 171 -5.27 -3.84 -12.71
CA GLN A 171 -5.09 -2.55 -12.04
C GLN A 171 -3.83 -2.54 -11.18
N PHE A 172 -3.22 -1.35 -11.08
CA PHE A 172 -2.09 -1.14 -10.21
C PHE A 172 -2.51 -1.22 -8.74
N VAL A 173 -1.69 -1.92 -7.95
CA VAL A 173 -1.79 -1.98 -6.50
C VAL A 173 -0.40 -1.74 -5.96
N TRP A 174 -0.22 -0.79 -5.06
CA TRP A 174 1.07 -0.61 -4.39
C TRP A 174 1.46 -1.93 -3.69
N PRO A 175 2.65 -2.49 -3.94
CA PRO A 175 3.07 -3.69 -3.22
C PRO A 175 3.33 -3.33 -1.75
N GLY A 176 2.75 -4.10 -0.83
CA GLY A 176 3.24 -4.11 0.53
C GLY A 176 4.54 -4.90 0.57
N ILE A 177 5.64 -4.30 1.00
CA ILE A 177 6.93 -4.99 1.15
C ILE A 177 7.00 -5.60 2.56
N ARG A 178 6.89 -4.74 3.59
CA ARG A 178 6.76 -5.12 5.00
C ARG A 178 6.08 -4.01 5.77
N ILE A 179 5.58 -4.32 6.96
CA ILE A 179 5.06 -3.30 7.90
C ILE A 179 6.17 -2.29 8.22
N GLY A 180 5.83 -1.01 8.18
CA GLY A 180 6.77 0.12 8.37
C GLY A 180 7.62 0.45 7.14
N HIS A 181 7.51 -0.30 6.05
CA HIS A 181 8.15 0.09 4.78
C HIS A 181 7.55 1.41 4.29
N LYS A 182 8.42 2.27 3.73
CA LYS A 182 8.07 3.59 3.24
C LYS A 182 8.35 3.69 1.75
N THR A 183 7.29 3.86 0.97
CA THR A 183 7.37 4.09 -0.47
C THR A 183 7.23 5.58 -0.73
N LEU A 184 8.17 6.15 -1.50
CA LEU A 184 8.07 7.54 -1.95
C LEU A 184 7.19 7.61 -3.19
N VAL A 185 6.07 8.32 -3.11
CA VAL A 185 5.21 8.61 -4.27
C VAL A 185 5.49 10.04 -4.70
N LYS A 186 6.07 10.18 -5.89
CA LYS A 186 6.49 11.48 -6.42
C LYS A 186 5.36 12.24 -7.10
N ASP A 187 5.53 13.55 -7.16
CA ASP A 187 4.72 14.47 -7.99
C ASP A 187 3.20 14.38 -7.73
N VAL A 188 2.80 14.19 -6.47
CA VAL A 188 1.39 14.09 -6.07
C VAL A 188 0.75 15.48 -6.03
N ALA A 189 -0.34 15.68 -6.80
CA ALA A 189 -0.96 16.97 -7.04
C ALA A 189 -1.23 17.76 -5.74
N GLY A 190 -0.72 19.00 -5.69
CA GLY A 190 -0.88 19.90 -4.56
C GLY A 190 -0.04 19.56 -3.31
N LYS A 191 0.75 18.47 -3.33
CA LYS A 191 1.61 18.01 -2.22
C LYS A 191 3.09 17.84 -2.60
N GLY A 192 3.40 17.57 -3.86
CA GLY A 192 4.74 17.16 -4.28
C GLY A 192 4.98 15.70 -3.88
N ASP A 193 6.14 15.40 -3.31
CA ASP A 193 6.44 14.04 -2.87
C ASP A 193 5.73 13.70 -1.55
N VAL A 194 5.13 12.52 -1.49
CA VAL A 194 4.50 11.98 -0.28
C VAL A 194 5.04 10.60 0.06
N VAL A 195 5.01 10.28 1.37
CA VAL A 195 5.47 8.98 1.86
C VAL A 195 4.28 8.10 2.19
N LEU A 196 4.20 6.95 1.52
CA LEU A 196 3.23 5.89 1.76
C LEU A 196 3.85 4.85 2.69
N GLU A 197 3.38 4.78 3.94
CA GLU A 197 3.89 3.85 4.94
C GLU A 197 2.95 2.65 5.10
N THR A 198 3.49 1.44 5.02
CA THR A 198 2.74 0.19 5.20
C THR A 198 2.36 -0.01 6.67
N LEU A 199 1.07 0.00 6.98
CA LEU A 199 0.55 -0.28 8.34
C LEU A 199 0.19 -1.75 8.54
N SER A 200 -0.28 -2.42 7.48
CA SER A 200 -0.63 -3.83 7.50
C SER A 200 -0.43 -4.44 6.13
N MET A 201 -0.06 -5.71 6.13
CA MET A 201 0.07 -6.52 4.93
C MET A 201 -1.19 -7.32 4.59
N ILE A 202 -2.01 -7.64 5.60
CA ILE A 202 -3.25 -8.42 5.46
C ILE A 202 -4.30 -7.79 6.39
N PRO A 203 -5.35 -7.11 5.89
CA PRO A 203 -5.41 -6.60 4.53
C PRO A 203 -4.28 -5.59 4.30
N LEU A 204 -4.04 -5.26 3.04
CA LEU A 204 -3.05 -4.24 2.70
C LEU A 204 -3.59 -2.85 3.09
N VAL A 205 -2.92 -2.22 4.06
CA VAL A 205 -3.26 -0.89 4.57
C VAL A 205 -2.00 -0.04 4.60
N PHE A 206 -2.11 1.16 4.03
CA PHE A 206 -1.09 2.19 4.09
C PHE A 206 -1.60 3.43 4.81
N SER A 207 -0.69 4.26 5.30
CA SER A 207 -0.97 5.64 5.69
C SER A 207 -0.13 6.65 4.95
N VAL A 208 -0.71 7.83 4.74
CA VAL A 208 0.00 9.04 4.34
C VAL A 208 -0.34 10.12 5.34
N GLU A 209 0.68 10.75 5.91
CA GLU A 209 0.52 11.88 6.81
C GLU A 209 0.36 13.17 6.02
N GLU A 210 -0.33 14.15 6.62
CA GLU A 210 -0.50 15.49 6.04
C GLU A 210 -1.09 15.50 4.62
N PHE A 211 -1.88 14.51 4.19
CA PHE A 211 -2.38 14.38 2.82
C PHE A 211 -3.33 15.53 2.42
N LEU A 212 -4.21 15.94 3.34
CA LEU A 212 -5.05 17.13 3.18
C LEU A 212 -4.37 18.37 3.79
N LYS A 213 -4.75 19.55 3.31
CA LYS A 213 -4.42 20.84 3.93
C LYS A 213 -5.61 21.34 4.75
N ASP A 214 -5.36 22.28 5.66
CA ASP A 214 -6.42 22.83 6.51
C ASP A 214 -7.47 23.60 5.69
N ASP A 215 -7.05 24.40 4.72
CA ASP A 215 -7.96 25.13 3.81
C ASP A 215 -8.84 24.19 2.98
N GLU A 216 -8.29 23.05 2.57
CA GLU A 216 -9.04 22.00 1.86
C GLU A 216 -10.10 21.35 2.75
N ILE A 217 -9.76 21.10 4.02
CA ILE A 217 -10.70 20.58 5.01
C ILE A 217 -11.82 21.60 5.24
N ASP A 218 -11.49 22.87 5.45
CA ASP A 218 -12.47 23.93 5.69
C ASP A 218 -13.48 24.03 4.53
N ILE A 219 -13.00 24.00 3.28
CA ILE A 219 -13.87 23.96 2.08
C ILE A 219 -14.79 22.75 2.08
N ILE A 220 -14.27 21.54 2.38
CA ILE A 220 -15.09 20.33 2.43
C ILE A 220 -16.17 20.45 3.50
N MET A 221 -15.80 20.97 4.67
CA MET A 221 -16.71 21.14 5.80
C MET A 221 -17.83 22.14 5.48
N ASP A 222 -17.48 23.32 4.97
CA ASP A 222 -18.43 24.38 4.62
C ASP A 222 -19.46 23.91 3.58
N LEU A 223 -19.03 23.12 2.60
CA LEU A 223 -19.91 22.59 1.55
C LEU A 223 -20.77 21.40 2.01
N SER A 224 -20.49 20.80 3.16
CA SER A 224 -21.10 19.52 3.56
C SER A 224 -21.99 19.61 4.79
N LEU A 225 -21.66 20.46 5.77
CA LEU A 225 -22.26 20.42 7.11
C LEU A 225 -23.79 20.56 7.08
N GLU A 226 -24.33 21.48 6.28
CA GLU A 226 -25.78 21.73 6.18
C GLU A 226 -26.53 20.60 5.44
N HIS A 227 -25.82 19.70 4.78
CA HIS A 227 -26.40 18.63 3.97
C HIS A 227 -26.30 17.25 4.61
N LEU A 228 -25.63 17.14 5.77
CA LEU A 228 -25.48 15.88 6.51
C LEU A 228 -26.84 15.30 6.91
N LYS A 229 -27.07 14.04 6.55
CA LYS A 229 -28.27 13.28 6.89
C LYS A 229 -27.91 11.92 7.50
N PRO A 230 -28.82 11.25 8.25
CA PRO A 230 -28.58 9.90 8.75
C PRO A 230 -28.06 8.98 7.65
N SER A 231 -26.98 8.24 7.94
CA SER A 231 -26.31 7.45 6.91
C SER A 231 -27.10 6.19 6.54
N THR A 232 -27.02 5.80 5.27
CA THR A 232 -27.58 4.56 4.75
C THR A 232 -26.51 3.47 4.62
N VAL A 233 -26.96 2.24 4.37
CA VAL A 233 -26.13 1.08 4.05
C VAL A 233 -26.73 0.36 2.84
N THR A 234 -25.90 -0.27 2.02
CA THR A 234 -26.40 -1.21 1.01
C THR A 234 -26.85 -2.47 1.72
N LEU A 235 -28.13 -2.80 1.59
CA LEU A 235 -28.71 -3.97 2.27
C LEU A 235 -28.29 -5.26 1.55
N MET A 236 -27.99 -6.27 2.35
CA MET A 236 -27.74 -7.64 1.88
C MET A 236 -29.05 -8.42 1.83
N ASP A 237 -29.06 -9.52 1.09
CA ASP A 237 -30.21 -10.43 1.04
C ASP A 237 -30.67 -10.82 2.46
N GLY A 238 -31.96 -10.64 2.76
CA GLY A 238 -32.58 -10.90 4.06
C GLY A 238 -32.53 -9.75 5.07
N HIS A 239 -31.94 -8.60 4.73
CA HIS A 239 -31.87 -7.40 5.57
C HIS A 239 -32.78 -6.25 5.11
N GLU A 240 -33.66 -6.48 4.14
CA GLU A 240 -34.45 -5.45 3.43
C GLU A 240 -35.35 -4.64 4.37
N ASN A 241 -35.80 -5.23 5.47
CA ASN A 241 -36.70 -4.61 6.45
C ASN A 241 -35.98 -4.06 7.70
N ARG A 242 -34.65 -3.99 7.69
CA ARG A 242 -33.87 -3.51 8.84
C ARG A 242 -33.41 -2.07 8.67
N ALA A 243 -33.41 -1.32 9.77
CA ALA A 243 -32.95 0.05 9.76
C ALA A 243 -31.42 0.13 9.67
N ALA A 244 -30.89 1.06 8.87
CA ALA A 244 -29.45 1.29 8.75
C ALA A 244 -28.77 1.59 10.10
N THR A 245 -29.51 2.20 11.04
CA THR A 245 -29.09 2.53 12.40
C THR A 245 -28.70 1.32 13.25
N ASP A 246 -29.09 0.11 12.87
CA ASP A 246 -28.64 -1.12 13.54
C ASP A 246 -27.12 -1.33 13.44
N TRP A 247 -26.52 -0.82 12.36
CA TRP A 247 -25.12 -1.02 12.00
C TRP A 247 -24.31 0.27 11.92
N ARG A 248 -24.93 1.35 11.42
CA ARG A 248 -24.27 2.63 11.17
C ARG A 248 -25.09 3.77 11.74
N THR A 249 -24.51 4.52 12.67
CA THR A 249 -25.21 5.58 13.41
C THR A 249 -24.71 7.00 13.10
N SER A 250 -23.84 7.16 12.10
CA SER A 250 -23.31 8.46 11.66
C SER A 250 -24.25 9.22 10.73
N THR A 251 -23.90 10.48 10.47
CA THR A 251 -24.48 11.27 9.38
C THR A 251 -23.50 11.41 8.22
N THR A 252 -24.02 11.54 6.99
CA THR A 252 -23.23 11.60 5.77
C THR A 252 -23.81 12.53 4.72
N TYR A 253 -22.94 13.00 3.82
CA TYR A 253 -23.26 13.70 2.59
C TYR A 253 -22.28 13.29 1.48
N PHE A 254 -22.78 13.06 0.27
CA PHE A 254 -21.92 12.85 -0.91
C PHE A 254 -21.65 14.20 -1.56
N LEU A 255 -20.40 14.66 -1.46
CA LEU A 255 -19.95 15.94 -2.00
C LEU A 255 -19.33 15.71 -3.38
N SER A 256 -20.00 16.23 -4.41
CA SER A 256 -19.50 16.16 -5.78
C SER A 256 -18.30 17.08 -5.99
N SER A 257 -17.28 16.57 -6.67
CA SER A 257 -16.07 17.34 -7.00
C SER A 257 -16.35 18.54 -7.90
N SER A 258 -17.50 18.55 -8.60
CA SER A 258 -17.98 19.70 -9.38
C SER A 258 -18.33 20.93 -8.54
N LYS A 259 -18.48 20.79 -7.21
CA LYS A 259 -18.90 21.87 -6.32
C LYS A 259 -17.81 22.91 -6.07
N HIS A 260 -16.53 22.56 -6.20
CA HIS A 260 -15.42 23.49 -5.97
C HIS A 260 -14.14 23.02 -6.68
N PRO A 261 -13.37 23.89 -7.35
CA PRO A 261 -12.16 23.51 -8.09
C PRO A 261 -11.13 22.74 -7.25
N LYS A 262 -10.99 23.10 -5.97
CA LYS A 262 -10.11 22.41 -5.02
C LYS A 262 -10.44 20.93 -4.84
N LEU A 263 -11.71 20.53 -4.97
CA LEU A 263 -12.09 19.12 -4.91
C LEU A 263 -11.56 18.35 -6.14
N GLY A 264 -11.55 18.98 -7.31
CA GLY A 264 -10.90 18.41 -8.50
C GLY A 264 -9.39 18.23 -8.34
N GLU A 265 -8.71 19.16 -7.65
CA GLU A 265 -7.29 18.98 -7.30
C GLU A 265 -7.08 17.80 -6.34
N ILE A 266 -8.00 17.59 -5.39
CA ILE A 266 -7.96 16.44 -4.47
C ILE A 266 -8.22 15.13 -5.22
N ASP A 267 -9.12 15.12 -6.22
CA ASP A 267 -9.36 13.94 -7.06
C ASP A 267 -8.11 13.55 -7.86
N GLN A 268 -7.41 14.54 -8.43
CA GLN A 268 -6.13 14.31 -9.08
C GLN A 268 -5.09 13.78 -8.09
N ARG A 269 -5.04 14.34 -6.87
CA ARG A 269 -4.15 13.85 -5.81
C ARG A 269 -4.43 12.39 -5.43
N VAL A 270 -5.69 12.00 -5.35
CA VAL A 270 -6.11 10.61 -5.14
C VAL A 270 -5.69 9.74 -6.31
N ALA A 271 -5.82 10.21 -7.55
CA ALA A 271 -5.37 9.50 -8.74
C ALA A 271 -3.84 9.30 -8.75
N ASP A 272 -3.07 10.33 -8.42
CA ASP A 272 -1.61 10.27 -8.36
C ASP A 272 -1.15 9.34 -7.23
N LEU A 273 -1.85 9.34 -6.09
CA LEU A 273 -1.53 8.47 -4.96
C LEU A 273 -1.86 7.01 -5.27
N THR A 274 -3.01 6.73 -5.87
CA THR A 274 -3.49 5.35 -6.13
C THR A 274 -2.98 4.77 -7.44
N LYS A 275 -2.49 5.63 -8.34
CA LYS A 275 -2.14 5.32 -9.74
C LYS A 275 -3.32 4.79 -10.55
N VAL A 276 -4.54 5.22 -10.19
CA VAL A 276 -5.79 4.89 -10.88
C VAL A 276 -6.48 6.20 -11.30
N ALA A 277 -7.00 6.25 -12.53
CA ALA A 277 -7.58 7.44 -13.11
C ALA A 277 -8.81 7.98 -12.36
N ILE A 278 -9.09 9.28 -12.51
CA ILE A 278 -10.16 10.00 -11.78
C ILE A 278 -11.56 9.44 -12.08
N ASP A 279 -11.81 8.95 -13.30
CA ASP A 279 -13.09 8.38 -13.73
C ASP A 279 -13.46 7.05 -13.05
N HIS A 280 -12.54 6.48 -12.27
CA HIS A 280 -12.81 5.35 -11.37
C HIS A 280 -13.35 5.78 -10.00
N GLN A 281 -13.29 7.07 -9.67
CA GLN A 281 -13.57 7.57 -8.33
C GLN A 281 -15.06 7.85 -8.12
N GLU A 282 -15.55 7.63 -6.91
CA GLU A 282 -16.85 8.17 -6.47
C GLU A 282 -16.72 9.62 -6.00
N ASP A 283 -17.85 10.30 -5.86
CA ASP A 283 -17.92 11.52 -5.05
C ASP A 283 -17.46 11.20 -3.61
N VAL A 284 -16.84 12.16 -2.93
CA VAL A 284 -16.42 11.91 -1.54
C VAL A 284 -17.64 11.79 -0.65
N GLN A 285 -17.71 10.72 0.12
CA GLN A 285 -18.68 10.56 1.19
C GLN A 285 -18.13 11.21 2.47
N VAL A 286 -18.59 12.42 2.78
CA VAL A 286 -18.26 13.15 4.02
C VAL A 286 -19.06 12.55 5.17
N LEU A 287 -18.40 12.38 6.33
CA LEU A 287 -18.90 11.67 7.49
C LEU A 287 -18.73 12.48 8.77
N ARG A 288 -19.74 12.43 9.63
CA ARG A 288 -19.70 12.96 11.00
C ARG A 288 -20.16 11.89 11.98
N TYR A 289 -19.29 11.60 12.96
CA TYR A 289 -19.60 10.77 14.12
C TYR A 289 -19.53 11.62 15.38
N GLU A 290 -20.66 11.72 16.07
CA GLU A 290 -20.75 12.25 17.43
C GLU A 290 -20.33 11.18 18.46
N GLU A 291 -20.28 11.57 19.73
CA GLU A 291 -20.00 10.66 20.85
C GLU A 291 -20.91 9.41 20.77
N THR A 292 -20.34 8.25 21.05
CA THR A 292 -20.94 6.90 20.94
C THR A 292 -21.28 6.41 19.52
N GLN A 293 -21.30 7.28 18.51
CA GLN A 293 -21.61 6.87 17.14
C GLN A 293 -20.49 6.01 16.56
N LYS A 294 -20.88 5.04 15.72
CA LYS A 294 -20.01 3.98 15.21
C LYS A 294 -20.44 3.50 13.83
N TYR A 295 -19.61 2.64 13.25
CA TYR A 295 -19.96 1.82 12.09
C TYR A 295 -19.46 0.39 12.36
N ASP A 296 -20.39 -0.56 12.41
CA ASP A 296 -20.09 -1.99 12.48
C ASP A 296 -19.17 -2.44 11.34
N HIS A 297 -18.46 -3.52 11.58
CA HIS A 297 -17.56 -4.13 10.61
C HIS A 297 -18.29 -4.44 9.29
N HIS A 298 -17.69 -4.02 8.19
CA HIS A 298 -18.20 -4.21 6.83
C HIS A 298 -17.04 -4.32 5.83
N THR A 299 -17.38 -4.68 4.60
CA THR A 299 -16.49 -4.58 3.44
C THR A 299 -16.99 -3.44 2.56
N ASP A 300 -16.08 -2.73 1.91
CA ASP A 300 -16.46 -1.66 0.99
C ASP A 300 -16.84 -2.19 -0.40
N TYR A 301 -16.30 -3.35 -0.79
CA TYR A 301 -16.73 -4.06 -1.99
C TYR A 301 -18.07 -4.77 -1.77
N PHE A 302 -18.79 -5.01 -2.85
CA PHE A 302 -20.08 -5.69 -2.90
C PHE A 302 -19.89 -7.19 -3.18
N PRO A 303 -19.99 -8.09 -2.18
CA PRO A 303 -19.78 -9.53 -2.40
C PRO A 303 -20.99 -10.12 -3.12
N VAL A 304 -20.76 -10.81 -4.25
CA VAL A 304 -21.83 -11.47 -5.03
C VAL A 304 -22.68 -12.40 -4.16
N GLU A 305 -22.04 -13.09 -3.22
CA GLU A 305 -22.69 -14.03 -2.30
C GLU A 305 -23.79 -13.40 -1.42
N HIS A 306 -23.75 -12.08 -1.25
CA HIS A 306 -24.68 -11.32 -0.42
C HIS A 306 -25.79 -10.61 -1.22
N HIS A 307 -25.75 -10.70 -2.54
CA HIS A 307 -26.63 -9.97 -3.47
C HIS A 307 -27.22 -10.89 -4.55
N LYS A 308 -27.32 -12.20 -4.27
CA LYS A 308 -27.81 -13.21 -5.23
C LYS A 308 -29.24 -12.94 -5.66
N ASN A 309 -30.05 -12.37 -4.76
CA ASN A 309 -31.45 -12.04 -5.02
C ASN A 309 -31.66 -10.61 -5.53
N SER A 310 -30.56 -9.89 -5.82
CA SER A 310 -30.57 -8.48 -6.23
C SER A 310 -29.98 -8.33 -7.65
N PRO A 311 -30.72 -8.69 -8.72
CA PRO A 311 -30.19 -8.73 -10.09
C PRO A 311 -29.64 -7.37 -10.55
N HIS A 312 -30.30 -6.27 -10.18
CA HIS A 312 -29.82 -4.92 -10.49
C HIS A 312 -28.44 -4.62 -9.84
N VAL A 313 -28.21 -5.09 -8.61
CA VAL A 313 -26.90 -4.94 -7.95
C VAL A 313 -25.86 -5.74 -8.71
N LEU A 314 -26.15 -7.01 -9.02
CA LEU A 314 -25.25 -7.90 -9.76
C LEU A 314 -24.85 -7.32 -11.12
N GLU A 315 -25.82 -6.79 -11.88
CA GLU A 315 -25.55 -6.11 -13.15
C GLU A 315 -24.65 -4.88 -12.95
N SER A 316 -24.91 -4.05 -11.93
CA SER A 316 -24.13 -2.83 -11.68
C SER A 316 -22.66 -3.10 -11.29
N ILE A 317 -22.36 -4.30 -10.77
CA ILE A 317 -21.03 -4.73 -10.35
C ILE A 317 -20.42 -5.75 -11.31
N ASP A 318 -20.95 -5.88 -12.53
CA ASP A 318 -20.52 -6.86 -13.53
C ASP A 318 -20.37 -8.27 -12.92
N TYR A 319 -21.35 -8.69 -12.11
CA TYR A 319 -21.35 -9.95 -11.38
C TYR A 319 -20.08 -10.18 -10.53
N GLY A 320 -19.55 -9.10 -9.96
CA GLY A 320 -18.39 -9.09 -9.07
C GLY A 320 -17.09 -8.62 -9.73
N TYR A 321 -17.04 -8.53 -11.06
CA TYR A 321 -15.84 -8.10 -11.80
C TYR A 321 -15.66 -6.57 -11.86
N LYS A 322 -16.66 -5.79 -11.44
CA LYS A 322 -16.58 -4.34 -11.23
C LYS A 322 -16.92 -4.05 -9.78
N ASN A 323 -15.99 -3.51 -9.01
CA ASN A 323 -16.19 -3.27 -7.59
C ASN A 323 -15.31 -2.13 -7.06
N ARG A 324 -15.60 -1.71 -5.82
CA ARG A 324 -14.74 -0.78 -5.07
C ARG A 324 -13.45 -1.50 -4.70
N MET A 325 -12.34 -1.08 -5.30
CA MET A 325 -11.03 -1.71 -5.17
C MET A 325 -10.21 -1.06 -4.08
N ILE A 326 -10.21 0.27 -4.01
CA ILE A 326 -9.41 1.05 -3.06
C ILE A 326 -10.34 1.97 -2.28
N THR A 327 -10.10 2.06 -0.98
CA THR A 327 -10.69 3.09 -0.13
C THR A 327 -9.60 4.03 0.33
N VAL A 328 -9.75 5.31 -0.01
CA VAL A 328 -8.91 6.40 0.48
C VAL A 328 -9.72 7.13 1.55
N PHE A 329 -9.39 6.86 2.83
CA PHE A 329 -10.17 7.30 3.99
C PHE A 329 -9.48 8.45 4.72
N TRP A 330 -10.10 9.62 4.67
CA TRP A 330 -9.55 10.89 5.19
C TRP A 330 -9.99 11.11 6.63
N TYR A 331 -9.09 11.62 7.46
CA TYR A 331 -9.41 12.14 8.79
C TYR A 331 -9.37 13.68 8.74
N MET A 332 -10.51 14.33 9.02
CA MET A 332 -10.67 15.79 8.95
C MET A 332 -10.78 16.44 10.32
N SER A 333 -10.75 15.66 11.40
CA SER A 333 -10.58 16.13 12.77
C SER A 333 -9.68 15.19 13.57
N ASP A 334 -9.05 15.75 14.60
CA ASP A 334 -8.49 14.97 15.70
C ASP A 334 -9.62 14.52 16.63
N VAL A 335 -9.49 13.33 17.20
CA VAL A 335 -10.43 12.80 18.20
C VAL A 335 -9.62 12.42 19.43
N ALA A 336 -9.98 12.96 20.58
CA ALA A 336 -9.22 12.78 21.81
C ALA A 336 -9.24 11.31 22.28
N LYS A 337 -10.40 10.64 22.13
CA LYS A 337 -10.56 9.24 22.54
C LYS A 337 -11.58 8.50 21.67
N GLY A 338 -11.32 7.22 21.40
CA GLY A 338 -12.20 6.39 20.55
C GLY A 338 -12.02 6.68 19.05
N GLY A 339 -13.05 6.43 18.25
CA GLY A 339 -13.11 6.87 16.84
C GLY A 339 -12.14 6.19 15.86
N HIS A 340 -11.40 5.17 16.28
CA HIS A 340 -10.42 4.48 15.44
C HIS A 340 -11.08 3.81 14.24
N THR A 341 -10.36 3.71 13.14
CA THR A 341 -10.70 2.75 12.08
C THR A 341 -10.06 1.42 12.44
N ILE A 342 -10.88 0.38 12.60
CA ILE A 342 -10.45 -0.95 13.03
C ILE A 342 -10.44 -1.91 11.85
N PHE A 343 -9.37 -2.69 11.71
CA PHE A 343 -9.28 -3.84 10.82
C PHE A 343 -9.18 -5.10 11.69
N PRO A 344 -10.31 -5.70 12.12
CA PRO A 344 -10.32 -6.80 13.09
C PRO A 344 -9.61 -8.05 12.60
N ARG A 345 -9.49 -8.20 11.27
CA ARG A 345 -8.87 -9.35 10.61
C ARG A 345 -7.37 -9.14 10.30
N ALA A 346 -6.80 -8.02 10.74
CA ALA A 346 -5.43 -7.67 10.41
C ALA A 346 -4.43 -8.77 10.84
N GLY A 347 -3.48 -9.10 9.98
CA GLY A 347 -2.48 -10.15 10.21
C GLY A 347 -3.00 -11.58 10.01
N GLY A 348 -4.13 -11.79 9.32
CA GLY A 348 -4.65 -13.15 9.09
C GLY A 348 -5.61 -13.65 10.17
N THR A 349 -6.08 -12.77 11.07
CA THR A 349 -6.90 -13.21 12.19
C THR A 349 -8.28 -13.70 11.74
N PRO A 350 -8.89 -14.67 12.47
CA PRO A 350 -10.23 -15.15 12.18
C PRO A 350 -11.28 -14.04 12.20
N ARG A 351 -12.44 -14.32 11.59
CA ARG A 351 -13.58 -13.40 11.64
C ARG A 351 -13.97 -13.13 13.11
N PRO A 352 -14.20 -11.87 13.50
CA PRO A 352 -14.57 -11.55 14.88
C PRO A 352 -15.95 -12.13 15.23
N GLN A 353 -16.14 -12.49 16.49
CA GLN A 353 -17.43 -12.98 17.00
C GLN A 353 -18.51 -11.89 16.98
N SER A 354 -18.10 -10.63 17.17
CA SER A 354 -18.98 -9.46 17.11
C SER A 354 -18.49 -8.50 16.03
N MET A 355 -19.41 -8.01 15.20
CA MET A 355 -19.13 -6.99 14.19
C MET A 355 -18.97 -5.58 14.82
N LYS A 356 -19.04 -5.47 16.14
CA LYS A 356 -18.85 -4.21 16.90
C LYS A 356 -17.53 -4.17 17.66
N ASP A 357 -16.74 -5.25 17.60
CA ASP A 357 -15.55 -5.44 18.42
C ASP A 357 -14.38 -4.56 17.97
N CYS A 358 -13.99 -3.62 18.82
CA CYS A 358 -12.84 -2.74 18.59
C CYS A 358 -11.58 -3.12 19.39
N SER A 359 -11.54 -4.32 19.97
CA SER A 359 -10.46 -4.73 20.88
C SER A 359 -9.26 -5.37 20.19
N LYS A 360 -9.46 -6.04 19.04
CA LYS A 360 -8.43 -6.85 18.36
C LYS A 360 -8.28 -6.44 16.91
N GLY A 361 -7.04 -6.49 16.41
CA GLY A 361 -6.68 -6.14 15.04
C GLY A 361 -5.91 -4.82 14.95
N LEU A 362 -5.69 -4.33 13.73
CA LEU A 362 -5.04 -3.05 13.49
C LEU A 362 -6.03 -1.92 13.79
N LYS A 363 -5.66 -1.02 14.70
CA LYS A 363 -6.40 0.21 14.99
C LYS A 363 -5.63 1.40 14.46
N VAL A 364 -6.26 2.17 13.58
CA VAL A 364 -5.71 3.45 13.12
C VAL A 364 -6.47 4.58 13.83
N PRO A 365 -5.79 5.38 14.68
CA PRO A 365 -6.42 6.52 15.34
C PRO A 365 -6.73 7.62 14.30
N PRO A 366 -7.85 8.33 14.46
CA PRO A 366 -8.12 9.53 13.67
C PRO A 366 -7.13 10.63 14.06
N LYS A 367 -6.46 11.17 13.04
CA LYS A 367 -5.55 12.30 13.18
C LYS A 367 -5.82 13.25 12.02
N LYS A 368 -6.10 14.52 12.29
CA LYS A 368 -6.44 15.48 11.25
C LYS A 368 -5.38 15.45 10.14
N ARG A 369 -5.81 15.55 8.88
CA ARG A 369 -4.97 15.58 7.66
C ARG A 369 -4.29 14.24 7.32
N LYS A 370 -4.35 13.22 8.18
CA LYS A 370 -3.94 11.86 7.85
C LYS A 370 -4.96 11.20 6.91
N VAL A 371 -4.47 10.35 6.02
CA VAL A 371 -5.28 9.42 5.24
C VAL A 371 -4.78 8.00 5.45
N ILE A 372 -5.69 7.04 5.37
CA ILE A 372 -5.33 5.64 5.12
C ILE A 372 -5.82 5.20 3.75
N VAL A 373 -5.02 4.38 3.09
CA VAL A 373 -5.35 3.74 1.82
C VAL A 373 -5.38 2.25 2.07
N PHE A 374 -6.51 1.60 1.83
CA PHE A 374 -6.61 0.15 1.95
C PHE A 374 -7.33 -0.46 0.76
N TYR A 375 -6.96 -1.70 0.46
CA TYR A 375 -7.45 -2.42 -0.71
C TYR A 375 -8.55 -3.39 -0.29
N SER A 376 -9.70 -3.27 -0.94
CA SER A 376 -10.86 -4.15 -0.78
C SER A 376 -10.84 -5.33 -1.76
N MET A 377 -9.90 -5.33 -2.72
CA MET A 377 -9.69 -6.40 -3.68
C MET A 377 -8.21 -6.78 -3.72
N LEU A 378 -7.94 -8.06 -3.94
CA LEU A 378 -6.62 -8.60 -4.19
C LEU A 378 -6.15 -8.25 -5.61
N PRO A 379 -4.82 -8.29 -5.89
CA PRO A 379 -4.31 -7.94 -7.22
C PRO A 379 -4.72 -8.87 -8.36
N ASN A 380 -5.35 -10.01 -8.09
CA ASN A 380 -6.02 -10.85 -9.10
C ASN A 380 -7.47 -10.44 -9.42
N GLY A 381 -7.99 -9.38 -8.79
CA GLY A 381 -9.34 -8.88 -8.99
C GLY A 381 -10.42 -9.58 -8.16
N GLU A 382 -10.07 -10.44 -7.20
CA GLU A 382 -11.03 -11.00 -6.25
C GLU A 382 -11.22 -10.04 -5.06
N GLY A 383 -12.43 -9.96 -4.49
CA GLY A 383 -12.65 -9.23 -3.24
C GLY A 383 -11.83 -9.84 -2.09
N ASP A 384 -11.24 -9.00 -1.24
CA ASP A 384 -10.44 -9.43 -0.09
C ASP A 384 -11.29 -9.47 1.19
N PRO A 385 -11.67 -10.65 1.73
CA PRO A 385 -12.44 -10.74 2.96
C PRO A 385 -11.66 -10.27 4.20
N MET A 386 -10.34 -10.10 4.09
CA MET A 386 -9.49 -9.55 5.15
C MET A 386 -9.64 -8.04 5.26
N SER A 387 -10.13 -7.36 4.21
CA SER A 387 -10.44 -5.92 4.20
C SER A 387 -11.62 -5.51 5.10
N LEU A 388 -12.19 -6.47 5.83
CA LEU A 388 -13.22 -6.21 6.84
C LEU A 388 -12.72 -5.13 7.80
N HIS A 389 -13.47 -4.04 7.91
CA HIS A 389 -13.11 -2.89 8.73
C HIS A 389 -14.34 -2.19 9.30
N GLY A 390 -14.17 -1.33 10.29
CA GLY A 390 -15.25 -0.52 10.84
C GLY A 390 -14.78 0.74 11.56
N GLY A 391 -15.74 1.52 12.05
CA GLY A 391 -15.50 2.72 12.83
C GLY A 391 -15.83 2.48 14.30
N CYS A 392 -14.81 2.51 15.16
CA CYS A 392 -15.01 2.39 16.61
C CYS A 392 -15.82 3.55 17.17
N PRO A 393 -16.58 3.34 18.26
CA PRO A 393 -17.30 4.41 18.93
C PRO A 393 -16.38 5.59 19.24
N VAL A 394 -16.85 6.80 18.97
CA VAL A 394 -16.20 8.02 19.48
C VAL A 394 -16.46 8.11 20.98
N GLU A 395 -15.42 8.35 21.77
CA GLU A 395 -15.53 8.47 23.23
C GLU A 395 -15.33 9.91 23.70
N ASP A 396 -14.53 10.71 23.00
CA ASP A 396 -14.32 12.13 23.32
C ASP A 396 -13.98 12.93 22.06
N GLY A 397 -14.81 13.93 21.75
CA GLY A 397 -14.74 14.79 20.55
C GLY A 397 -15.76 14.46 19.46
N ILE A 398 -15.55 15.01 18.27
CA ILE A 398 -16.36 14.73 17.07
C ILE A 398 -15.43 14.28 15.95
N LYS A 399 -15.73 13.14 15.34
CA LYS A 399 -14.96 12.61 14.20
C LYS A 399 -15.57 13.09 12.89
N TYR A 400 -14.81 13.88 12.16
CA TYR A 400 -15.07 14.20 10.75
C TYR A 400 -14.14 13.36 9.87
N SER A 401 -14.71 12.70 8.86
CA SER A 401 -13.94 11.83 7.96
C SER A 401 -14.53 11.84 6.55
N GLY A 402 -13.79 11.32 5.58
CA GLY A 402 -14.25 11.21 4.20
C GLY A 402 -13.88 9.86 3.59
N ASN A 403 -14.81 9.18 2.93
CA ASN A 403 -14.50 8.02 2.09
C ASN A 403 -14.45 8.47 0.63
N LYS A 404 -13.31 8.25 -0.02
CA LYS A 404 -13.19 8.31 -1.48
C LYS A 404 -12.94 6.90 -1.99
N TRP A 405 -13.97 6.31 -2.60
CA TRP A 405 -13.88 4.97 -3.18
C TRP A 405 -13.37 5.04 -4.62
N VAL A 406 -12.45 4.14 -4.96
CA VAL A 406 -11.89 3.98 -6.30
C VAL A 406 -12.23 2.58 -6.80
N TRP A 407 -12.90 2.50 -7.95
CA TRP A 407 -13.31 1.25 -8.56
C TRP A 407 -12.19 0.63 -9.38
N ASN A 408 -12.20 -0.70 -9.57
CA ASN A 408 -11.25 -1.36 -10.48
C ASN A 408 -11.54 -1.09 -11.97
N LYS A 409 -12.75 -0.64 -12.29
CA LYS A 409 -13.16 -0.18 -13.64
C LYS A 409 -13.70 1.23 -13.59
N ALA A 410 -13.57 1.96 -14.69
CA ALA A 410 -14.18 3.27 -14.87
C ALA A 410 -15.68 3.20 -14.60
N ARG A 411 -16.20 4.27 -13.98
CA ARG A 411 -17.61 4.34 -13.60
C ARG A 411 -18.51 4.85 -14.72
N ASN A 412 -17.94 5.56 -15.70
CA ASN A 412 -18.65 6.23 -16.79
C ASN A 412 -18.31 5.66 -18.16
#